data_AF-A0A834ZGB4-F1
#
_entry.id   AF-A0A834ZGB4-F1
#
_cell.length_a   1.000
_cell.length_b   1.000
_cell.length_c   1.000
_cell.angle_alpha   90.00
_cell.angle_beta   90.00
_cell.angle_gamma   90.00
#
_symmetry.space_group_name_H-M   'P 1'
#
loop_
_entity.id
_entity.type
_entity.pdbx_description
1 polymer ?
#
loop_
_entity_poly.entity_id
_entity_poly.type
_entity_poly.pdbx_seq_one_letter_code
_entity_poly.pdbx_strand_id
1 'polypeptide(L)'
;MGGGFVKHMLENGFLHDVFEFTPMKKHLSDDDHNTDSSDERLYKSPNSVLNKARTRLLNKKRMLSQGKNNGYYSVSLNSEEA
;
A
#
# COMPACT_ATOMS: atom_id res chain seq x y z
N MET A 1 4.62 10.41 -23.06
CA MET A 1 5.71 10.44 -22.05
C MET A 1 6.05 9.00 -21.69
N GLY A 2 7.07 8.42 -22.32
CA GLY A 2 7.53 7.05 -22.03
C GLY A 2 8.32 6.97 -20.72
N GLY A 3 9.24 6.01 -20.61
CA GLY A 3 10.10 5.78 -19.43
C GLY A 3 10.95 6.97 -18.95
N GLY A 4 10.92 8.12 -19.65
CA GLY A 4 11.52 9.39 -19.23
C GLY A 4 10.62 10.31 -18.40
N PHE A 5 9.40 9.91 -18.02
CA PHE A 5 8.50 10.75 -17.21
C PHE A 5 9.16 11.24 -15.91
N VAL A 6 9.78 10.33 -15.16
CA VAL A 6 10.46 10.67 -13.89
C VAL A 6 11.63 11.61 -14.14
N LYS A 7 12.41 11.38 -15.21
CA LYS A 7 13.51 12.26 -15.61
C LYS A 7 13.01 13.68 -15.88
N HIS A 8 11.94 13.82 -16.66
CA HIS A 8 11.36 15.14 -16.93
C HIS A 8 10.78 15.78 -15.67
N MET A 9 10.13 15.03 -14.78
CA MET A 9 9.63 15.59 -13.51
C MET A 9 10.75 16.07 -12.57
N LEU A 10 11.99 15.60 -12.73
CA LEU A 10 13.14 16.02 -11.91
C LEU A 10 13.98 17.12 -12.56
N GLU A 11 14.08 17.12 -13.89
CA GLU A 11 14.97 18.01 -14.64
C GLU A 11 14.23 19.20 -15.27
N ASN A 12 12.92 19.12 -15.44
CA ASN A 12 12.15 20.15 -16.15
C ASN A 12 11.55 21.17 -15.19
N GLY A 13 12.17 22.36 -15.14
CA GLY A 13 11.68 23.50 -14.37
C GLY A 13 10.23 23.87 -14.65
N PHE A 14 9.75 23.72 -15.89
CA PHE A 14 8.35 24.00 -16.21
C PHE A 14 7.38 23.08 -15.46
N LEU A 15 7.74 21.80 -15.29
CA LEU A 15 6.90 20.87 -14.54
C LEU A 15 6.97 21.16 -13.03
N HIS A 16 8.09 21.70 -12.55
CA HIS A 16 8.19 22.15 -11.16
C HIS A 16 7.23 23.30 -10.89
N ASP A 17 7.15 24.26 -11.81
CA ASP A 17 6.25 25.42 -11.67
C ASP A 17 4.77 25.02 -11.84
N VAL A 18 4.46 24.15 -12.82
CA VAL A 18 3.08 23.71 -13.07
C VAL A 18 2.53 22.82 -11.96
N PHE A 19 3.36 21.96 -11.36
CA PHE A 19 2.95 21.04 -10.28
C PHE A 19 3.32 21.54 -8.88
N GLU A 20 3.87 22.76 -8.76
CA GLU A 20 4.40 23.32 -7.51
C GLU A 20 5.33 22.33 -6.78
N PHE A 21 6.11 21.59 -7.57
CA PHE A 21 6.95 20.49 -7.11
C PHE A 21 8.41 20.92 -7.10
N THR A 22 9.07 20.89 -5.93
CA THR A 22 10.51 21.08 -5.84
C THR A 22 11.21 19.73 -5.75
N PRO A 23 12.00 19.31 -6.76
CA PRO A 23 12.73 18.05 -6.67
C PRO A 23 13.78 18.12 -5.56
N MET A 24 13.69 17.22 -4.59
CA MET A 24 14.77 17.04 -3.63
C MET A 24 15.94 16.37 -4.36
N LYS A 25 17.03 17.12 -4.57
CA LYS A 25 18.31 16.54 -5.00
C LYS A 25 18.74 15.58 -3.91
N LYS A 26 18.50 14.28 -4.11
CA LYS A 26 19.09 13.23 -3.27
C LYS A 26 20.59 13.26 -3.50
N HIS A 27 21.31 14.06 -2.72
CA HIS A 27 22.63 13.62 -2.31
C HIS A 27 22.39 12.29 -1.60
N LEU A 28 22.92 11.22 -2.20
CA LEU A 28 23.09 9.93 -1.55
C LEU A 28 24.07 10.15 -0.39
N SER A 29 23.59 10.77 0.69
CA SER A 29 24.29 10.81 1.96
C SER A 29 23.96 9.49 2.64
N ASP A 30 24.78 8.49 2.34
CA ASP A 30 25.05 7.36 3.22
C ASP A 30 25.64 7.93 4.52
N ASP A 31 24.80 8.35 5.47
CA ASP A 31 25.11 8.62 6.89
C ASP A 31 23.79 9.10 7.54
N ASP A 32 23.30 8.61 8.67
CA ASP A 32 24.02 8.15 9.85
C ASP A 32 23.07 7.24 10.67
N HIS A 33 23.47 5.99 10.85
CA HIS A 33 22.74 5.01 11.66
C HIS A 33 23.02 5.26 13.15
N ASN A 34 22.30 6.21 13.75
CA ASN A 34 22.25 6.38 15.20
C ASN A 34 20.81 6.51 15.70
N THR A 35 19.97 5.52 15.35
CA THR A 35 18.65 5.35 15.96
C THR A 35 18.75 4.30 17.05
N ASP A 36 18.36 4.68 18.26
CA ASP A 36 18.26 3.82 19.44
C ASP A 36 17.58 2.46 19.10
N SER A 37 18.12 1.37 19.63
CA SER A 37 17.73 -0.03 19.29
C SER A 37 16.23 -0.32 19.48
N SER A 38 15.59 0.47 20.34
CA SER A 38 14.15 0.42 20.62
C SER A 38 13.31 0.88 19.42
N ASP A 39 13.74 1.94 18.72
CA ASP A 39 13.08 2.49 17.53
C ASP A 39 13.34 1.66 16.27
N GLU A 40 14.53 1.05 16.16
CA GLU A 40 14.91 0.18 15.04
C GLU A 40 13.99 -1.06 14.92
N ARG A 41 13.53 -1.60 16.05
CA ARG A 41 12.56 -2.72 16.09
C ARG A 41 11.17 -2.32 15.57
N LEU A 42 10.77 -1.06 15.76
CA LEU A 42 9.49 -0.54 15.28
C LEU A 42 9.58 -0.11 13.80
N TYR A 43 10.76 0.34 13.36
CA TYR A 43 11.00 0.87 12.01
C TYR A 43 11.48 -0.15 10.96
N LYS A 44 11.60 -1.44 11.29
CA LYS A 44 12.07 -2.48 10.33
C LYS A 44 11.34 -2.53 8.99
N SER A 45 10.08 -2.08 8.91
CA SER A 45 9.58 -1.58 7.63
C SER A 45 8.48 -0.54 7.83
N PRO A 46 8.60 0.66 7.23
CA PRO A 46 7.50 1.63 7.13
C PRO A 46 6.19 1.02 6.61
N ASN A 47 6.30 -0.07 5.83
CA ASN A 47 5.17 -0.86 5.32
C ASN A 47 4.37 -1.59 6.41
N SER A 48 4.94 -1.87 7.59
CA SER A 48 4.29 -2.69 8.62
C SER A 48 3.03 -2.03 9.18
N VAL A 49 3.05 -0.72 9.43
CA VAL A 49 1.90 0.02 9.98
C VAL A 49 0.75 0.03 8.97
N LEU A 50 1.05 0.40 7.72
CA LEU A 50 0.07 0.44 6.63
C LEU A 50 -0.51 -0.94 6.33
N ASN A 51 0.34 -1.98 6.26
CA ASN A 51 -0.11 -3.34 6.03
C ASN A 51 -0.93 -3.89 7.20
N LYS A 52 -0.54 -3.60 8.45
CA LYS A 52 -1.34 -4.01 9.64
C LYS A 52 -2.70 -3.31 9.66
N ALA A 53 -2.77 -2.03 9.31
CA ALA A 53 -4.04 -1.31 9.20
C ALA A 53 -4.93 -1.91 8.10
N ARG A 54 -4.37 -2.18 6.92
CA ARG A 54 -5.06 -2.82 5.80
C ARG A 54 -5.60 -4.21 6.19
N THR A 55 -4.76 -5.05 6.79
CA THR A 55 -5.15 -6.40 7.22
C THR A 55 -6.24 -6.37 8.29
N ARG A 56 -6.14 -5.48 9.29
CA ARG A 56 -7.18 -5.30 10.32
C ARG A 56 -8.54 -4.92 9.70
N LEU A 57 -8.54 -3.98 8.75
CA LEU A 57 -9.74 -3.57 8.03
C LEU A 57 -10.36 -4.74 7.25
N LEU A 58 -9.54 -5.50 6.50
CA LEU A 58 -10.00 -6.65 5.71
C LEU A 58 -10.56 -7.76 6.59
N ASN A 59 -9.91 -8.09 7.71
CA ASN A 59 -10.39 -9.08 8.66
C ASN A 59 -11.75 -8.69 9.25
N LYS A 60 -11.94 -7.41 9.59
CA LYS A 60 -13.24 -6.89 10.05
C LYS A 60 -14.32 -7.07 9.00
N LYS A 61 -14.04 -6.72 7.73
CA LYS A 61 -14.98 -6.96 6.61
C LYS A 61 -15.30 -8.45 6.43
N ARG A 62 -14.30 -9.33 6.53
CA ARG A 62 -14.49 -10.78 6.40
C ARG A 62 -15.41 -11.31 7.51
N MET A 63 -15.16 -10.98 8.78
CA MET A 63 -16.03 -11.41 9.88
C MET A 63 -17.50 -10.98 9.68
N LEU A 64 -17.72 -9.73 9.26
CA LEU A 64 -19.06 -9.22 8.97
C LEU A 64 -19.75 -9.95 7.81
N SER A 65 -18.97 -10.49 6.85
CA SER A 65 -19.49 -11.32 5.77
C SER A 65 -19.71 -12.79 6.15
N GLN A 66 -18.92 -13.36 7.07
CA GLN A 66 -19.07 -14.76 7.48
C GLN A 66 -20.46 -15.03 8.10
N GLY A 67 -20.96 -14.11 8.93
CA GLY A 67 -22.32 -14.21 9.47
C GLY A 67 -23.43 -14.16 8.41
N LYS A 68 -23.16 -13.59 7.22
CA LYS A 68 -24.09 -13.54 6.08
C LYS A 68 -23.97 -14.74 5.13
N ASN A 69 -22.82 -15.40 5.14
CA ASN A 69 -22.46 -16.43 4.16
C ASN A 69 -22.47 -17.85 4.74
N ASN A 70 -22.67 -18.01 6.05
CA ASN A 70 -22.92 -19.31 6.68
C ASN A 70 -24.22 -19.90 6.09
N GLY A 71 -24.08 -20.74 5.06
CA GLY A 71 -25.20 -21.45 4.40
C GLY A 71 -25.47 -21.07 2.94
N TYR A 72 -24.74 -20.11 2.33
CA TYR A 72 -24.96 -19.70 0.92
C TYR A 72 -24.27 -20.61 -0.12
N TYR A 73 -24.01 -21.86 0.26
CA TYR A 73 -23.67 -22.97 -0.64
C TYR A 73 -24.66 -24.11 -0.36
N SER A 74 -25.96 -23.85 -0.56
CA SER A 74 -26.95 -24.93 -0.68
C SER A 74 -27.46 -24.93 -2.12
N VAL A 75 -26.97 -25.92 -2.88
CA VAL A 75 -27.59 -26.54 -4.06
C VAL A 75 -28.41 -25.60 -4.97
N SER A 76 -27.77 -25.06 -6.00
CA SER A 76 -28.52 -24.76 -7.23
C SER A 76 -28.84 -26.09 -7.92
N LEU A 77 -30.04 -26.59 -7.65
CA LEU A 77 -30.87 -27.44 -8.51
C LEU A 77 -30.17 -28.64 -9.19
N ASN A 78 -29.98 -29.70 -8.41
CA ASN A 78 -30.02 -31.07 -8.94
C ASN A 78 -31.42 -31.66 -8.64
N SER A 79 -32.51 -30.94 -8.93
CA SER A 79 -33.83 -31.57 -8.88
C SER A 79 -33.99 -32.37 -10.16
N GLU A 80 -33.66 -33.65 -10.05
CA GLU A 80 -33.76 -34.68 -11.08
C GLU A 80 -35.19 -34.81 -11.66
N GLU A 81 -35.22 -35.20 -12.94
CA GLU A 81 -36.09 -36.22 -13.53
C GLU A 81 -37.28 -36.71 -12.66
N ALA A 82 -38.51 -36.44 -13.12
CA ALA A 82 -39.70 -37.23 -12.83
C ALA A 82 -40.72 -37.09 -13.98
#